data_AF-A0A9P8Q6E0-F1
#
_entry.id   AF-A0A9P8Q6E0-F1
#
_cell.length_a   1.000
_cell.length_b   1.000
_cell.length_c   1.000
_cell.angle_alpha   90.00
_cell.angle_beta   90.00
_cell.angle_gamma   90.00
#
_symmetry.space_group_name_H-M   'P 1'
#
loop_
_entity.id
_entity.type
_entity.pdbx_description
1 polymer ?
#
loop_
_entity_poly.entity_id
_entity_poly.type
_entity_poly.pdbx_seq_one_letter_code
_entity_poly.pdbx_strand_id
1 'polypeptide(L)'
;RYDLGHAIDHYNETSHCFAMETTSQRVWDYAGDNYVHRLVQNEADGKLVELPVRSGKERVAGSSSNEEKVEKIGFEYSKMLIAQLESQREYYEMKFEEANNKVLLANDNLHEMKDN
;
A
#
# COMPACT_ATOMS: atom_id res chain seq x y z
N ARG A 1 26.94 0.47 -21.21
CA ARG A 1 26.96 -0.98 -20.80
C ARG A 1 28.37 -1.41 -20.35
N TYR A 2 29.11 -0.50 -19.69
CA TYR A 2 30.37 -0.81 -18.99
C TYR A 2 30.39 -0.23 -17.57
N ASP A 3 29.26 0.34 -17.11
CA ASP A 3 29.20 1.14 -15.88
C ASP A 3 28.85 0.31 -14.63
N LEU A 4 28.33 -0.91 -14.82
CA LEU A 4 27.90 -1.79 -13.72
C LEU A 4 29.06 -2.53 -13.04
N GLY A 5 30.16 -2.81 -13.74
CA GLY A 5 31.30 -3.53 -13.17
C GLY A 5 32.07 -2.68 -12.16
N HIS A 6 32.54 -1.50 -12.57
CA HIS A 6 33.29 -0.63 -11.67
C HIS A 6 32.48 -0.13 -10.47
N ALA A 7 31.18 0.11 -10.66
CA ALA A 7 30.33 0.59 -9.58
C ALA A 7 30.04 -0.51 -8.54
N ILE A 8 29.87 -1.77 -8.96
CA ILE A 8 29.69 -2.89 -8.04
C ILE A 8 31.00 -3.26 -7.33
N ASP A 9 32.13 -3.20 -8.04
CA ASP A 9 33.46 -3.41 -7.45
C ASP A 9 33.77 -2.34 -6.39
N HIS A 10 33.47 -1.06 -6.69
CA HIS A 10 33.61 0.06 -5.75
C HIS A 10 32.76 -0.13 -4.49
N TYR A 11 31.53 -0.63 -4.64
CA TYR A 11 30.67 -0.98 -3.50
C TYR A 11 31.32 -2.06 -2.63
N ASN A 12 31.83 -3.14 -3.24
CA ASN A 12 32.49 -4.23 -2.52
C ASN A 12 33.77 -3.78 -1.78
N GLU A 13 34.53 -2.85 -2.34
CA GLU A 13 35.79 -2.37 -1.76
C GLU A 13 35.60 -1.29 -0.68
N THR A 14 34.65 -0.37 -0.88
CA THR A 14 34.52 0.84 -0.04
C THR A 14 33.25 0.87 0.82
N SER A 15 32.31 -0.05 0.60
CA SER A 15 30.99 -0.04 1.23
C SER A 15 30.19 1.25 1.00
N HIS A 16 30.44 1.97 -0.10
CA HIS A 16 29.59 3.08 -0.53
C HIS A 16 28.28 2.55 -1.12
N CYS A 17 27.21 2.56 -0.34
CA CYS A 17 25.92 1.97 -0.70
C CYS A 17 25.17 2.70 -1.82
N PHE A 18 25.58 3.92 -2.20
CA PHE A 18 24.83 4.74 -3.14
C PHE A 18 25.67 5.12 -4.36
N ALA A 19 25.12 4.90 -5.56
CA ALA A 19 25.69 5.38 -6.82
C ALA A 19 24.63 6.10 -7.65
N MET A 20 25.04 7.18 -8.34
CA MET A 20 24.14 7.96 -9.18
C MET A 20 24.38 7.65 -10.66
N GLU A 21 23.32 7.28 -11.36
CA GLU A 21 23.37 7.14 -12.82
C GLU A 21 23.42 8.54 -13.46
N THR A 22 24.48 8.84 -14.22
CA THR A 22 24.69 10.18 -14.80
C THR A 22 23.64 10.59 -15.83
N THR A 23 23.08 9.61 -16.55
CA THR A 23 22.05 9.83 -17.58
C THR A 23 20.69 10.16 -16.98
N SER A 24 20.26 9.39 -15.97
CA SER A 24 18.91 9.47 -15.39
C SER A 24 18.86 10.20 -14.06
N GLN A 25 20.02 10.54 -13.47
CA GLN A 25 20.20 11.05 -12.10
C GLN A 25 19.53 10.20 -11.01
N ARG A 26 19.13 8.96 -11.32
CA ARG A 26 18.59 8.02 -10.34
C ARG A 26 19.72 7.56 -9.44
N VAL A 27 19.42 7.41 -8.15
CA VAL A 27 20.35 6.87 -7.18
C VAL A 27 20.00 5.41 -6.96
N TRP A 28 20.97 4.53 -7.16
CA TRP A 28 20.90 3.12 -6.83
C TRP A 28 21.38 2.89 -5.40
N ASP A 29 20.62 2.10 -4.64
CA ASP A 29 20.99 1.61 -3.32
C ASP A 29 21.42 0.13 -3.44
N TYR A 30 22.71 -0.11 -3.23
CA TYR A 30 23.29 -1.46 -3.26
C TYR A 30 22.92 -2.31 -2.04
N ALA A 31 22.60 -1.71 -0.89
CA ALA A 31 22.19 -2.44 0.31
C ALA A 31 20.71 -2.86 0.24
N GLY A 32 19.87 -2.01 -0.37
CA GLY A 32 18.44 -2.25 -0.56
C GLY A 32 18.04 -2.91 -1.90
N ASP A 33 19.00 -3.08 -2.82
CA ASP A 33 18.79 -3.61 -4.18
C ASP A 33 17.67 -2.89 -4.94
N ASN A 34 17.64 -1.56 -4.84
CA ASN A 34 16.56 -0.74 -5.38
C ASN A 34 17.01 0.68 -5.76
N TYR A 35 16.20 1.35 -6.59
CA TYR A 35 16.38 2.79 -6.84
C TYR A 35 15.69 3.62 -5.75
N VAL A 36 16.39 4.62 -5.20
CA VAL A 36 15.88 5.55 -4.18
C VAL A 36 15.55 6.92 -4.77
N HIS A 37 14.54 7.59 -4.21
CA HIS A 37 14.19 8.97 -4.56
C HIS A 37 14.95 9.95 -3.67
N ARG A 38 15.54 10.99 -4.28
CA ARG A 38 16.29 12.02 -3.54
C ARG A 38 15.34 13.14 -3.11
N LEU A 39 14.99 13.17 -1.83
CA LEU A 39 14.38 14.33 -1.19
C LEU A 39 15.51 15.24 -0.68
N VAL A 40 15.57 16.48 -1.17
CA VAL A 40 16.54 17.48 -0.72
C VAL A 40 15.86 18.47 0.19
N GLN A 41 16.45 18.72 1.35
CA GLN A 41 15.95 19.73 2.26
C GLN A 41 16.38 21.11 1.74
N ASN A 42 15.41 22.00 1.47
CA ASN A 42 15.71 23.39 1.16
C ASN A 42 16.30 24.06 2.41
N GLU A 43 17.52 24.60 2.34
CA GLU A 43 18.19 25.25 3.47
C GLU A 43 17.43 26.48 3.98
N ALA A 44 16.60 27.12 3.16
CA ALA A 44 15.83 28.30 3.54
C ALA A 44 14.58 27.96 4.37
N ASP A 45 13.88 26.87 4.03
CA ASP A 45 12.55 26.55 4.57
C ASP A 45 12.49 25.21 5.33
N GLY A 46 13.58 24.44 5.34
CA GLY A 46 13.61 23.09 5.93
C GLY A 46 12.67 22.07 5.25
N LYS A 47 11.99 22.48 4.18
CA LYS A 47 11.01 21.67 3.45
C LYS A 47 11.73 20.67 2.54
N LEU A 48 11.28 19.43 2.57
CA LEU A 48 11.73 18.38 1.65
C LEU A 48 11.19 18.69 0.24
N VAL A 49 12.10 18.85 -0.72
CA VAL A 49 11.81 19.15 -2.13
C VAL A 49 12.47 18.09 -3.00
N GLU A 50 11.72 17.51 -3.92
CA GLU A 50 12.26 16.59 -4.92
C GLU A 50 13.04 17.37 -5.99
N LEU A 51 14.28 16.96 -6.28
CA LEU A 51 15.07 17.55 -7.36
C LEU A 51 14.47 17.15 -8.72
N PRO A 52 14.21 18.11 -9.63
CA PRO A 52 13.74 17.78 -10.97
C PRO A 52 14.83 17.00 -11.72
N VAL A 53 14.50 15.77 -12.10
CA VAL A 53 15.38 14.91 -12.89
C VAL A 53 15.64 15.59 -14.24
N ARG A 54 16.90 15.95 -14.52
CA ARG A 54 17.32 16.58 -15.79
C ARG A 54 17.34 15.58 -16.95
N SER A 55 16.24 14.89 -17.19
CA SER A 55 15.99 14.24 -18.48
C SER A 55 15.06 15.16 -19.25
N GLY A 56 15.59 15.79 -20.30
CA GLY A 56 14.87 16.73 -21.15
C GLY A 56 13.60 16.13 -21.74
N LYS A 57 12.50 16.25 -21.01
CA LYS A 57 11.13 16.30 -21.52
C LYS A 57 10.24 16.81 -20.39
N GLU A 58 9.56 17.90 -20.67
CA GLU A 58 8.41 18.43 -19.95
C GLU A 58 7.77 17.41 -18.99
N ARG A 59 7.92 17.64 -17.69
CA ARG A 59 7.01 17.07 -16.69
C ARG A 59 6.62 18.15 -15.68
N VAL A 60 5.87 19.11 -16.19
CA VAL A 60 4.98 19.99 -15.41
C VAL A 60 3.60 19.33 -15.20
N ALA A 61 3.42 18.04 -15.51
CA ALA A 61 2.08 17.39 -15.47
C ALA A 61 2.09 15.91 -15.02
N GLY A 62 3.11 15.45 -14.29
CA GLY A 62 3.25 14.02 -13.93
C GLY A 62 2.78 13.63 -12.53
N SER A 63 2.82 14.56 -11.56
CA SER A 63 2.59 14.24 -10.14
C SER A 63 1.12 13.99 -9.82
N SER A 64 0.21 14.82 -10.35
CA SER A 64 -1.24 14.70 -10.08
C SER A 64 -1.84 13.37 -10.54
N SER A 65 -1.33 12.80 -11.64
CA SER A 65 -1.87 11.56 -12.21
C SER A 65 -1.56 10.30 -11.39
N ASN A 66 -0.51 10.31 -10.57
CA ASN A 66 -0.18 9.19 -9.70
C ASN A 66 -0.93 9.31 -8.37
N GLU A 67 -1.08 10.52 -7.86
CA GLU A 67 -1.86 10.82 -6.65
C GLU A 67 -3.34 10.47 -6.86
N GLU A 68 -3.93 10.90 -7.98
CA GLU A 68 -5.30 10.55 -8.37
C GLU A 68 -5.49 9.02 -8.57
N LYS A 69 -4.47 8.32 -9.09
CA LYS A 69 -4.50 6.85 -9.19
C LYS A 69 -4.46 6.17 -7.82
N VAL A 70 -3.65 6.67 -6.90
CA VAL A 70 -3.55 6.14 -5.53
C VAL A 70 -4.85 6.38 -4.78
N GLU A 71 -5.43 7.58 -4.90
CA GLU A 71 -6.75 7.89 -4.34
C GLU A 71 -7.85 7.00 -4.92
N LYS A 72 -7.84 6.79 -6.24
CA LYS A 72 -8.79 5.88 -6.91
C LYS A 72 -8.66 4.44 -6.41
N ILE A 73 -7.43 3.92 -6.28
CA ILE A 73 -7.19 2.57 -5.73
C ILE A 73 -7.65 2.51 -4.27
N GLY A 74 -7.35 3.53 -3.47
CA GLY A 74 -7.80 3.60 -2.07
C GLY A 74 -9.32 3.62 -1.95
N PHE A 75 -10.01 4.31 -2.85
CA PHE A 75 -11.46 4.34 -2.91
C PHE A 75 -12.08 3.00 -3.33
N GLU A 76 -11.52 2.35 -4.36
CA GLU A 76 -11.94 1.01 -4.78
C GLU A 76 -11.72 -0.03 -3.68
N TYR A 77 -10.59 0.04 -2.98
CA TYR A 77 -10.30 -0.80 -1.82
C TYR A 77 -11.31 -0.57 -0.68
N SER A 78 -11.60 0.69 -0.35
CA SER A 78 -12.59 1.04 0.67
C SER A 78 -13.98 0.48 0.32
N LYS A 79 -14.41 0.60 -0.93
CA LYS A 79 -15.66 -0.01 -1.42
C LYS A 79 -15.69 -1.52 -1.26
N MET A 80 -14.62 -2.20 -1.66
CA MET A 80 -14.53 -3.66 -1.52
C MET A 80 -14.57 -4.09 -0.06
N LEU A 81 -13.88 -3.36 0.81
CA LEU A 81 -13.88 -3.60 2.25
C LEU A 81 -15.28 -3.42 2.86
N ILE A 82 -16.00 -2.35 2.48
CA ILE A 82 -17.39 -2.14 2.91
C ILE A 82 -18.27 -3.31 2.48
N ALA A 83 -18.22 -3.70 1.20
CA ALA A 83 -19.01 -4.83 0.69
C ALA A 83 -18.70 -6.15 1.42
N GLN A 84 -17.42 -6.39 1.76
CA GLN A 84 -17.05 -7.57 2.56
C GLN A 84 -17.58 -7.49 4.00
N LEU A 85 -17.52 -6.33 4.64
CA LEU A 85 -18.03 -6.13 6.00
C LEU A 85 -19.56 -6.26 6.06
N GLU A 86 -20.28 -5.75 5.05
CA GLU A 86 -21.74 -5.93 4.93
C GLU A 86 -22.10 -7.41 4.77
N SER A 87 -21.41 -8.13 3.87
CA SER A 87 -21.63 -9.57 3.69
C SER A 87 -21.36 -10.38 4.97
N GLN A 88 -20.30 -10.03 5.71
CA GLN A 88 -20.02 -10.66 7.01
C GLN A 88 -21.12 -10.36 8.03
N ARG A 89 -21.60 -9.11 8.11
CA ARG A 89 -22.68 -8.73 9.01
C ARG A 89 -23.93 -9.56 8.74
N GLU A 90 -24.40 -9.59 7.49
CA GLU A 90 -25.58 -10.34 7.08
C GLU A 90 -25.44 -11.84 7.38
N TYR A 91 -24.27 -12.42 7.11
CA TYR A 91 -23.99 -13.83 7.41
C TYR A 91 -24.15 -14.16 8.89
N TYR A 92 -23.60 -13.33 9.76
CA TYR A 92 -23.67 -13.55 11.20
C TYR A 92 -25.03 -13.19 11.80
N GLU A 93 -25.72 -12.19 11.26
CA GLU A 93 -27.11 -11.88 11.62
C GLU A 93 -28.02 -13.08 11.32
N MET A 94 -27.91 -13.66 10.11
CA MET A 94 -28.64 -14.87 9.73
C MET A 94 -28.29 -16.06 10.63
N LYS A 95 -27.00 -16.25 10.94
CA LYS A 95 -26.57 -17.34 11.83
C LYS A 95 -27.11 -17.18 13.26
N PHE A 96 -27.16 -15.95 13.75
CA PHE A 96 -27.73 -15.65 15.06
C PHE A 96 -29.24 -15.89 15.08
N GLU A 97 -29.95 -15.48 14.03
CA GLU A 97 -31.38 -15.72 13.89
C GLU A 97 -31.70 -17.22 13.80
N GLU A 98 -30.92 -17.99 13.04
CA GLU A 98 -31.05 -19.46 12.95
C GLU A 98 -30.88 -20.12 14.33
N ALA A 99 -29.88 -19.70 15.11
CA ALA A 99 -29.65 -20.21 16.46
C ALA A 99 -30.79 -19.82 17.41
N ASN A 100 -31.25 -18.58 17.35
CA ASN A 100 -32.34 -18.09 18.19
C ASN A 100 -33.65 -18.84 17.91
N ASN A 101 -33.98 -19.08 16.63
CA ASN A 101 -35.15 -19.85 16.24
C ASN A 101 -35.08 -21.30 16.75
N LYS A 102 -33.90 -21.94 16.72
CA LYS A 102 -33.72 -23.28 17.30
C LYS A 102 -33.96 -23.29 18.81
N VAL A 103 -33.49 -22.26 19.52
CA VAL A 103 -33.69 -22.12 20.97
C VAL A 103 -35.17 -21.93 21.29
N LEU A 104 -35.88 -21.08 20.54
CA LEU A 104 -37.31 -20.87 20.71
C LEU A 104 -38.09 -22.17 20.52
N LEU A 105 -37.85 -22.89 19.41
CA LEU A 105 -38.49 -24.18 19.16
C LEU A 105 -38.18 -25.20 20.27
N ALA A 106 -36.95 -25.26 20.76
CA ALA A 106 -36.60 -26.16 21.86
C ALA A 106 -37.32 -25.79 23.17
N ASN A 107 -37.50 -24.50 23.43
CA ASN A 107 -38.20 -24.02 24.61
C ASN A 107 -39.71 -24.29 24.54
N ASP A 108 -40.33 -24.11 23.37
CA ASP A 108 -41.74 -24.43 23.14
C ASP A 108 -42.01 -25.93 23.32
N ASN A 109 -41.16 -26.79 22.72
CA ASN A 109 -41.23 -28.24 22.92
C ASN A 109 -41.08 -28.64 24.40
N LEU A 110 -40.21 -27.96 25.16
CA LEU A 110 -40.05 -28.20 26.59
C LEU A 110 -41.30 -27.80 27.38
N HIS A 111 -41.99 -26.74 26.96
CA HIS A 111 -43.24 -26.29 27.58
C HIS A 111 -44.35 -27.32 27.35
N GLU A 112 -44.52 -27.81 26.11
CA GLU A 112 -45.51 -28.85 25.78
C GLU A 112 -45.26 -30.17 26.52
N MET A 113 -43.99 -30.52 26.78
CA MET A 113 -43.64 -31.71 27.59
C MET A 113 -43.92 -31.55 29.08
N LYS A 114 -43.97 -30.31 29.60
CA LYS A 114 -44.29 -30.05 31.02
C LYS A 114 -45.79 -29.96 31.28
N ASP A 115 -46.57 -29.64 30.25
CA ASP A 115 -48.02 -29.48 30.33
C ASP A 115 -48.80 -30.80 30.12
N ASN A 116 -48.13 -31.86 29.63
CA ASN A 116 -48.65 -33.25 29.54
C ASN A 116 -48.26 -34.08 30.76
#